data_AF-A0A969SWH6-F1
#
_entry.id   AF-A0A969SWH6-F1
#
_cell.length_a   1.000
_cell.length_b   1.000
_cell.length_c   1.000
_cell.angle_alpha   90.00
_cell.angle_beta   90.00
_cell.angle_gamma   90.00
#
_symmetry.space_group_name_H-M   'P 1'
#
loop_
_entity.id
_entity.type
_entity.pdbx_description
1 polymer ?
#
loop_
_entity_poly.entity_id
_entity_poly.type
_entity_poly.pdbx_seq_one_letter_code
_entity_poly.pdbx_strand_id
1 'polypeptide(L)'
;TVVEFSHRGYARRLSPKAADAKSRNPGNSATAREGDDFPVQTYQTTTGEDLIIVMRTGKVYPLKVGEIPATSSRARGTPLITLLPPSALKDAPVSRQELILDHLILARHPEKTDLIALTQQGKIKRLALSELADLTNRGVTIVKLKDDDELNSVNLCQLGEQLILASSGGRLLRFEINDDQLPAMGRTAQGSQATRLRKQEQLVGCLTLSLNSNLLLISEQGYLKYLPLEQVRESSRGAIGTQIFQFKAPKDQLIGMVAAHPEQEVHLLTSENRIIRSGVDDILRAPGDRPFELDRNEKIILVKG
;
A
#
# COMPACT_ATOMS: atom_id res chain seq x y z
N THR A 1 2.20 7.19 -21.84
CA THR A 1 2.51 8.34 -20.95
C THR A 1 2.90 7.79 -19.60
N VAL A 2 3.61 8.57 -18.78
CA VAL A 2 4.04 8.17 -17.44
C VAL A 2 3.27 9.01 -16.43
N VAL A 3 2.66 8.36 -15.44
CA VAL A 3 1.99 9.03 -14.32
C VAL A 3 2.75 8.71 -13.05
N GLU A 4 3.01 9.73 -12.24
CA GLU A 4 3.72 9.60 -10.97
C GLU A 4 2.87 10.16 -9.84
N PHE A 5 2.87 9.44 -8.73
CA PHE A 5 2.22 9.82 -7.49
C PHE A 5 3.27 10.03 -6.42
N SER A 6 3.18 11.16 -5.74
CA SER A 6 4.12 11.54 -4.71
C SER A 6 3.65 11.14 -3.33
N HIS A 7 4.60 11.03 -2.39
CA HIS A 7 4.28 10.77 -0.99
C HIS A 7 3.30 11.80 -0.41
N ARG A 8 3.43 13.08 -0.78
CA ARG A 8 2.54 14.14 -0.29
C ARG A 8 1.19 14.20 -1.02
N GLY A 9 0.86 13.19 -1.82
CA GLY A 9 -0.45 13.07 -2.48
C GLY A 9 -0.60 13.95 -3.71
N TYR A 10 0.49 14.26 -4.43
CA TYR A 10 0.44 14.93 -5.72
C TYR A 10 0.49 13.90 -6.86
N ALA A 11 -0.27 14.15 -7.91
CA ALA A 11 -0.21 13.40 -9.16
C ALA A 11 0.37 14.28 -10.27
N ARG A 12 1.25 13.72 -11.08
CA ARG A 12 1.76 14.37 -12.29
C ARG A 12 1.82 13.41 -13.46
N ARG A 13 1.50 13.90 -14.64
CA ARG A 13 1.64 13.16 -15.90
C ARG A 13 2.82 13.74 -16.67
N LEU A 14 3.84 12.95 -16.92
CA LEU A 14 5.02 13.39 -17.67
C LEU A 14 4.67 13.55 -19.15
N SER A 15 5.14 14.65 -19.74
CA SER A 15 5.17 14.79 -21.19
C SER A 15 6.06 13.70 -21.82
N PRO A 16 5.83 13.30 -23.09
CA PRO A 16 6.65 12.27 -23.75
C PRO A 16 8.16 12.56 -23.65
N LYS A 17 8.56 13.80 -23.94
CA LYS A 17 9.94 14.27 -23.80
C LYS A 17 10.51 14.12 -22.38
N ALA A 18 9.69 14.39 -21.35
CA ALA A 18 10.12 14.27 -19.97
C ALA A 18 10.22 12.81 -19.52
N ALA A 19 9.32 11.95 -19.99
CA ALA A 19 9.36 10.50 -19.74
C ALA A 19 10.61 9.88 -20.38
N ASP A 20 10.92 10.21 -21.64
CA ASP A 20 12.09 9.72 -22.35
C ASP A 20 13.40 10.15 -21.66
N ALA A 21 13.47 11.41 -21.21
CA ALA A 21 14.63 11.92 -20.48
C ALA A 21 14.85 11.19 -19.15
N LYS A 22 13.76 10.89 -18.41
CA LYS A 22 13.83 10.17 -17.14
C LYS A 22 14.21 8.70 -17.32
N SER A 23 13.71 8.04 -18.37
CA SER A 23 14.11 6.65 -18.70
C SER A 23 15.61 6.51 -18.96
N ARG A 24 16.26 7.55 -19.51
CA ARG A 24 17.70 7.56 -19.78
C ARG A 24 18.57 7.87 -18.56
N ASN A 25 18.01 8.62 -17.59
CA ASN A 25 18.66 9.00 -16.34
C ASN A 25 17.66 8.84 -15.19
N PRO A 26 17.49 7.62 -14.65
CA PRO A 26 16.54 7.35 -13.57
C PRO A 26 16.85 8.12 -12.27
N GLY A 27 18.05 8.70 -12.14
CA GLY A 27 18.50 9.46 -10.98
C GLY A 27 19.05 8.53 -9.90
N ASN A 28 20.29 8.76 -9.47
CA ASN A 28 20.91 7.97 -8.40
C ASN A 28 20.31 8.32 -7.03
N SER A 29 20.32 7.30 -6.17
CA SER A 29 20.05 7.34 -4.73
C SER A 29 20.53 8.63 -4.07
N ALA A 30 19.57 9.51 -3.76
CA ALA A 30 19.81 10.66 -2.90
C ALA A 30 18.77 10.64 -1.79
N THR A 31 19.25 10.68 -0.55
CA THR A 31 18.47 11.09 0.61
C THR A 31 17.89 12.48 0.33
N ALA A 32 16.57 12.56 0.13
CA ALA A 32 15.88 13.83 -0.03
C ALA A 32 15.84 14.56 1.32
N ARG A 33 16.01 15.89 1.31
CA ARG A 33 16.03 16.71 2.54
C ARG A 33 14.61 17.12 2.93
N GLU A 34 14.49 17.66 4.14
CA GLU A 34 13.26 18.20 4.70
C GLU A 34 12.53 19.14 3.72
N GLY A 35 11.28 18.81 3.38
CA GLY A 35 10.43 19.60 2.49
C GLY A 35 10.32 19.09 1.05
N ASP A 36 11.23 18.21 0.61
CA ASP A 36 11.18 17.61 -0.73
C ASP A 36 10.01 16.61 -0.85
N ASP A 37 9.34 16.62 -2.00
CA ASP A 37 8.30 15.66 -2.35
C ASP A 37 8.82 14.71 -3.42
N PHE A 38 8.40 13.46 -3.37
CA PHE A 38 9.07 12.40 -4.11
C PHE A 38 8.09 11.37 -4.64
N PRO A 39 8.32 10.81 -5.84
CA PRO A 39 7.45 9.77 -6.38
C PRO A 39 7.58 8.50 -5.54
N VAL A 40 6.44 7.99 -5.08
CA VAL A 40 6.28 6.70 -4.39
C VAL A 40 5.69 5.64 -5.31
N GLN A 41 5.02 6.05 -6.39
CA GLN A 41 4.43 5.13 -7.36
C GLN A 41 4.51 5.73 -8.76
N THR A 42 4.82 4.88 -9.74
CA THR A 42 4.91 5.27 -11.16
C THR A 42 4.20 4.26 -12.04
N TYR A 43 3.34 4.73 -12.94
CA TYR A 43 2.68 3.90 -13.93
C TYR A 43 3.08 4.28 -15.35
N GLN A 44 3.30 3.26 -16.18
CA GLN A 44 3.28 3.41 -17.63
C GLN A 44 1.88 3.06 -18.13
N THR A 45 1.20 4.03 -18.74
CA THR A 45 -0.23 3.93 -19.09
C THR A 45 -0.55 4.82 -20.30
N THR A 46 -1.81 4.88 -20.73
CA THR A 46 -2.30 5.75 -21.80
C THR A 46 -3.25 6.81 -21.25
N THR A 47 -3.48 7.91 -21.99
CA THR A 47 -4.38 8.99 -21.52
C THR A 47 -5.85 8.60 -21.52
N GLY A 48 -6.21 7.51 -22.20
CA GLY A 48 -7.58 6.99 -22.24
C GLY A 48 -7.91 6.01 -21.12
N GLU A 49 -6.92 5.57 -20.34
CA GLU A 49 -7.13 4.68 -19.20
C GLU A 49 -7.64 5.45 -17.98
N ASP A 50 -8.40 4.73 -17.16
CA ASP A 50 -8.89 5.20 -15.87
C ASP A 50 -8.00 4.66 -14.74
N LEU A 51 -7.67 5.55 -13.81
CA LEU A 51 -7.15 5.20 -12.49
C LEU A 51 -8.32 5.05 -11.54
N ILE A 52 -8.29 4.03 -10.70
CA ILE A 52 -9.18 3.89 -9.56
C ILE A 52 -8.50 4.51 -8.36
N ILE A 53 -9.12 5.55 -7.80
CA ILE A 53 -8.66 6.20 -6.59
C ILE A 53 -9.47 5.64 -5.42
N VAL A 54 -8.77 5.08 -4.44
CA VAL A 54 -9.34 4.37 -3.30
C VAL A 54 -9.29 5.29 -2.08
N MET A 55 -10.45 5.53 -1.48
CA MET A 55 -10.59 6.38 -0.32
C MET A 55 -10.62 5.56 0.97
N ARG A 56 -10.10 6.12 2.07
CA ARG A 56 -10.21 5.57 3.44
C ARG A 56 -11.66 5.33 3.86
N THR A 57 -12.61 6.05 3.29
CA THR A 57 -14.05 5.88 3.50
C THR A 57 -14.64 4.60 2.90
N GLY A 58 -13.81 3.76 2.24
CA GLY A 58 -14.27 2.53 1.60
C GLY A 58 -15.01 2.78 0.29
N LYS A 59 -14.91 3.99 -0.29
CA LYS A 59 -15.38 4.32 -1.64
C LYS A 59 -14.22 4.42 -2.61
N VAL A 60 -14.48 4.10 -3.86
CA VAL A 60 -13.55 4.28 -4.98
C VAL A 60 -14.14 5.19 -6.05
N TYR A 61 -13.28 5.93 -6.74
CA TYR A 61 -13.66 6.90 -7.77
C TYR A 61 -12.77 6.74 -9.01
N PRO A 62 -13.31 6.92 -10.22
CA PRO A 62 -12.50 6.95 -11.42
C PRO A 62 -11.78 8.30 -11.54
N LEU A 63 -10.56 8.28 -12.07
CA LEU A 63 -9.82 9.45 -12.51
C LEU A 63 -9.20 9.14 -13.88
N LYS A 64 -9.61 9.87 -14.91
CA LYS A 64 -9.00 9.71 -16.23
C LYS A 64 -7.55 10.16 -16.20
N VAL A 65 -6.64 9.35 -16.73
CA VAL A 65 -5.23 9.73 -16.84
C VAL A 65 -5.06 11.02 -17.65
N GLY A 66 -5.90 11.23 -18.66
CA GLY A 66 -5.92 12.47 -19.46
C GLY A 66 -6.28 13.73 -18.69
N GLU A 67 -7.04 13.62 -17.59
CA GLU A 67 -7.44 14.75 -16.73
C GLU A 67 -6.30 15.22 -15.82
N ILE A 68 -5.27 14.38 -15.61
CA ILE A 68 -4.04 14.79 -14.92
C ILE A 68 -3.26 15.74 -15.84
N PRO A 69 -2.98 16.99 -15.42
CA PRO A 69 -2.25 17.94 -16.23
C PRO A 69 -0.86 17.41 -16.62
N ALA A 70 -0.49 17.58 -17.89
CA ALA A 70 0.83 17.22 -18.37
C ALA A 70 1.86 18.24 -17.86
N THR A 71 2.95 17.76 -17.26
CA THR A 71 3.99 18.62 -16.69
C THR A 71 5.40 18.21 -17.13
N SER A 72 6.37 19.09 -16.87
CA SER A 72 7.79 18.75 -16.94
C SER A 72 8.19 17.82 -15.78
N SER A 73 9.34 17.17 -15.88
CA SER A 73 9.86 16.24 -14.87
C SER A 73 10.18 16.88 -13.51
N ARG A 74 10.35 18.21 -13.46
CA ARG A 74 10.65 18.97 -12.23
C ARG A 74 9.40 19.56 -11.56
N ALA A 75 8.25 19.53 -12.22
CA ALA A 75 7.03 20.09 -11.64
C ALA A 75 6.51 19.21 -10.49
N ARG A 76 5.95 19.85 -9.46
CA ARG A 76 5.36 19.16 -8.30
C ARG A 76 4.12 18.35 -8.65
N GLY A 77 3.39 18.73 -9.70
CA GLY A 77 2.12 18.12 -10.07
C GLY A 77 0.91 18.80 -9.41
N THR A 78 -0.23 18.13 -9.49
CA THR A 78 -1.51 18.61 -8.94
C THR A 78 -1.89 17.77 -7.72
N PRO A 79 -2.38 18.36 -6.61
CA PRO A 79 -2.89 17.58 -5.50
C PRO A 79 -3.97 16.60 -5.97
N LEU A 80 -3.78 15.29 -5.76
CA LEU A 80 -4.65 14.26 -6.33
C LEU A 80 -6.12 14.43 -5.92
N ILE A 81 -6.35 14.81 -4.67
CA ILE A 81 -7.69 15.07 -4.13
C ILE A 81 -8.47 16.14 -4.90
N THR A 82 -7.78 17.10 -5.52
CA THR A 82 -8.43 18.18 -6.30
C THR A 82 -8.84 17.74 -7.70
N LEU A 83 -8.34 16.60 -8.17
CA LEU A 83 -8.72 15.99 -9.44
C LEU A 83 -9.96 15.08 -9.30
N LEU A 84 -10.39 14.80 -8.07
CA LEU A 84 -11.54 13.93 -7.82
C LEU A 84 -12.88 14.67 -8.00
N PRO A 85 -13.96 13.96 -8.35
CA PRO A 85 -15.28 14.55 -8.47
C PRO A 85 -15.76 15.14 -7.14
N PRO A 86 -16.64 16.17 -7.15
CA PRO A 86 -17.13 16.81 -5.91
C PRO A 86 -17.81 15.85 -4.92
N SER A 87 -18.34 14.73 -5.40
CA SER A 87 -18.89 13.65 -4.57
C SER A 87 -17.86 13.05 -3.61
N ALA A 88 -16.60 12.91 -4.02
CA ALA A 88 -15.52 12.40 -3.18
C ALA A 88 -15.18 13.36 -2.03
N LEU A 89 -15.44 14.66 -2.22
CA LEU A 89 -15.16 15.70 -1.22
C LEU A 89 -16.30 15.88 -0.21
N LYS A 90 -17.49 15.34 -0.48
CA LYS A 90 -18.63 15.39 0.45
C LYS A 90 -18.53 14.35 1.56
N ASP A 91 -17.81 13.26 1.32
CA ASP A 91 -17.67 12.13 2.24
C ASP A 91 -16.51 12.30 3.24
N ALA A 92 -16.01 13.53 3.43
CA ALA A 92 -14.68 13.84 3.97
C ALA A 92 -14.70 14.64 5.30
N PRO A 93 -14.16 14.12 6.42
CA PRO A 93 -13.80 14.96 7.57
C PRO A 93 -12.43 15.66 7.41
N VAL A 94 -12.35 16.89 7.93
CA VAL A 94 -11.23 17.82 8.30
C VAL A 94 -9.91 17.85 7.50
N SER A 95 -9.28 16.74 7.07
CA SER A 95 -8.01 16.75 6.30
C SER A 95 -8.15 16.05 4.94
N ARG A 96 -8.28 16.84 3.87
CA ARG A 96 -8.61 16.32 2.52
C ARG A 96 -7.55 15.39 1.92
N GLN A 97 -6.27 15.59 2.24
CA GLN A 97 -5.17 14.78 1.69
C GLN A 97 -5.10 13.37 2.28
N GLU A 98 -5.45 13.19 3.56
CA GLU A 98 -5.36 11.90 4.25
C GLU A 98 -6.42 10.90 3.79
N LEU A 99 -7.47 11.37 3.12
CA LEU A 99 -8.60 10.54 2.71
C LEU A 99 -8.29 9.58 1.59
N ILE A 100 -7.28 9.88 0.76
CA ILE A 100 -6.85 8.97 -0.29
C ILE A 100 -5.97 7.91 0.36
N LEU A 101 -6.44 6.66 0.28
CA LEU A 101 -5.68 5.52 0.77
C LEU A 101 -4.70 5.01 -0.28
N ASP A 102 -5.21 4.78 -1.49
CA ASP A 102 -4.45 4.14 -2.55
C ASP A 102 -4.98 4.51 -3.93
N HIS A 103 -4.29 4.05 -4.97
CA HIS A 103 -4.67 4.23 -6.36
C HIS A 103 -4.13 3.07 -7.19
N LEU A 104 -4.95 2.55 -8.11
CA LEU A 104 -4.61 1.41 -8.95
C LEU A 104 -5.11 1.60 -10.38
N ILE A 105 -4.41 0.99 -11.34
CA ILE A 105 -4.92 0.84 -12.71
C ILE A 105 -5.70 -0.46 -12.77
N LEU A 106 -6.88 -0.43 -13.39
CA LEU A 106 -7.68 -1.64 -13.61
C LEU A 106 -6.84 -2.67 -14.37
N ALA A 107 -6.80 -3.90 -13.85
CA ALA A 107 -6.13 -5.00 -14.52
C ALA A 107 -6.74 -5.24 -15.91
N ARG A 108 -5.94 -5.71 -16.86
CA ARG A 108 -6.42 -6.08 -18.22
C ARG A 108 -7.45 -7.21 -18.21
N HIS A 109 -7.51 -7.98 -17.13
CA HIS A 109 -8.39 -9.15 -16.94
C HIS A 109 -9.16 -9.06 -15.61
N PRO A 110 -10.06 -8.09 -15.44
CA PRO A 110 -10.80 -7.88 -14.19
C PRO A 110 -11.68 -9.08 -13.81
N GLU A 111 -12.00 -9.97 -14.75
CA GLU A 111 -12.75 -11.19 -14.51
C GLU A 111 -11.97 -12.29 -13.79
N LYS A 112 -10.64 -12.18 -13.72
CA LYS A 112 -9.75 -13.14 -13.01
C LYS A 112 -9.00 -12.48 -11.86
N THR A 113 -9.43 -11.30 -11.44
CA THR A 113 -8.79 -10.54 -10.38
C THR A 113 -9.86 -10.13 -9.38
N ASP A 114 -9.52 -10.28 -8.11
CA ASP A 114 -10.31 -9.80 -7.00
C ASP A 114 -9.57 -8.66 -6.30
N LEU A 115 -10.34 -7.87 -5.55
CA LEU A 115 -9.84 -6.86 -4.64
C LEU A 115 -10.05 -7.34 -3.20
N ILE A 116 -8.98 -7.38 -2.42
CA ILE A 116 -9.03 -7.52 -0.98
C ILE A 116 -9.07 -6.13 -0.36
N ALA A 117 -10.09 -5.88 0.45
CA ALA A 117 -10.23 -4.69 1.28
C ALA A 117 -10.00 -5.07 2.74
N LEU A 118 -9.10 -4.36 3.42
CA LEU A 118 -8.79 -4.55 4.83
C LEU A 118 -9.04 -3.26 5.60
N THR A 119 -9.80 -3.32 6.69
CA THR A 119 -10.09 -2.16 7.55
C THR A 119 -9.16 -2.08 8.75
N GLN A 120 -9.05 -0.89 9.35
CA GLN A 120 -8.23 -0.68 10.56
C GLN A 120 -8.71 -1.52 11.74
N GLN A 121 -10.02 -1.69 11.90
CA GLN A 121 -10.58 -2.57 12.92
C GLN A 121 -10.46 -4.08 12.57
N GLY A 122 -9.75 -4.42 11.49
CA GLY A 122 -9.41 -5.79 11.14
C GLY A 122 -10.54 -6.56 10.47
N LYS A 123 -11.44 -5.88 9.73
CA LYS A 123 -12.35 -6.55 8.80
C LYS A 123 -11.68 -6.75 7.46
N ILE A 124 -11.84 -7.92 6.88
CA ILE A 124 -11.35 -8.26 5.55
C ILE A 124 -12.49 -8.71 4.65
N LYS A 125 -12.42 -8.28 3.39
CA LYS A 125 -13.38 -8.67 2.36
C LYS A 125 -12.67 -8.91 1.03
N ARG A 126 -13.08 -9.95 0.31
CA ARG A 126 -12.75 -10.15 -1.11
C ARG A 126 -13.94 -9.75 -1.98
N LEU A 127 -13.70 -8.97 -3.02
CA LEU A 127 -14.69 -8.45 -3.95
C LEU A 127 -14.19 -8.71 -5.37
N ALA A 128 -15.04 -9.20 -6.28
CA ALA A 128 -14.66 -9.34 -7.68
C ALA A 128 -14.31 -7.97 -8.28
N LEU A 129 -13.19 -7.85 -9.00
CA LEU A 129 -12.77 -6.56 -9.56
C LEU A 129 -13.75 -6.06 -10.64
N SER A 130 -14.50 -6.96 -11.28
CA SER A 130 -15.59 -6.65 -12.21
C SER A 130 -16.69 -5.78 -11.60
N GLU A 131 -16.87 -5.79 -10.27
CA GLU A 131 -17.78 -4.88 -9.56
C GLU A 131 -17.37 -3.40 -9.67
N LEU A 132 -16.16 -3.13 -10.17
CA LEU A 132 -15.59 -1.81 -10.43
C LEU A 132 -15.50 -1.47 -11.93
N ALA A 133 -16.12 -2.24 -12.83
CA ALA A 133 -16.02 -1.98 -14.27
C ALA A 133 -16.71 -0.66 -14.67
N ASP A 134 -17.87 -0.35 -14.09
CA ASP A 134 -18.70 0.81 -14.47
C ASP A 134 -18.66 1.91 -13.40
N LEU A 135 -17.46 2.42 -13.11
CA LEU A 135 -17.30 3.54 -12.19
C LEU A 135 -17.85 4.83 -12.78
N THR A 136 -18.68 5.52 -12.00
CA THR A 136 -19.18 6.87 -12.32
C THR A 136 -18.62 7.89 -11.34
N ASN A 137 -18.81 9.17 -11.64
CA ASN A 137 -18.45 10.26 -10.75
C ASN A 137 -19.18 10.24 -9.39
N ARG A 138 -20.15 9.34 -9.16
CA ARG A 138 -20.74 9.14 -7.82
C ARG A 138 -19.87 8.29 -6.90
N GLY A 139 -18.87 7.61 -7.46
CA GLY A 139 -18.06 6.63 -6.77
C GLY A 139 -18.83 5.35 -6.43
N VAL A 140 -18.08 4.37 -5.93
CA VAL A 140 -18.58 3.03 -5.61
C VAL A 140 -18.08 2.63 -4.23
N THR A 141 -18.99 2.28 -3.33
CA THR A 141 -18.62 1.64 -2.06
C THR A 141 -18.11 0.23 -2.32
N ILE A 142 -16.88 -0.05 -1.88
CA ILE A 142 -16.23 -1.35 -1.96
C ILE A 142 -16.23 -2.09 -0.63
N VAL A 143 -16.51 -1.42 0.50
CA VAL A 143 -16.74 -2.04 1.81
C VAL A 143 -17.66 -1.17 2.65
N LYS A 144 -18.60 -1.79 3.36
CA LYS A 144 -19.40 -1.06 4.36
C LYS A 144 -18.58 -0.97 5.65
N LEU A 145 -18.21 0.24 6.03
CA LEU A 145 -17.51 0.51 7.28
C LEU A 145 -18.51 0.68 8.43
N LYS A 146 -18.05 0.40 9.65
CA LYS A 146 -18.74 0.82 10.87
C LYS A 146 -18.31 2.25 11.21
N ASP A 147 -19.02 2.85 12.16
CA ASP A 147 -18.61 4.12 12.73
C ASP A 147 -17.20 3.99 13.31
N ASP A 148 -16.37 5.02 13.08
CA ASP A 148 -14.96 5.09 13.48
C ASP A 148 -14.06 3.96 12.92
N ASP A 149 -14.46 3.29 11.85
CA ASP A 149 -13.60 2.40 11.07
C ASP A 149 -13.22 3.07 9.75
N GLU A 150 -12.04 2.71 9.23
CA GLU A 150 -11.58 3.15 7.93
C GLU A 150 -10.80 2.05 7.21
N LEU A 151 -10.69 2.20 5.89
CA LEU A 151 -9.92 1.29 5.08
C LEU A 151 -8.43 1.47 5.36
N ASN A 152 -7.75 0.38 5.70
CA ASN A 152 -6.32 0.31 6.02
C ASN A 152 -5.47 -0.05 4.80
N SER A 153 -5.93 -0.98 3.96
CA SER A 153 -5.25 -1.34 2.73
C SER A 153 -6.21 -1.95 1.70
N VAL A 154 -5.77 -1.93 0.44
CA VAL A 154 -6.38 -2.70 -0.64
C VAL A 154 -5.32 -3.42 -1.45
N ASN A 155 -5.58 -4.67 -1.80
CA ASN A 155 -4.66 -5.48 -2.58
C ASN A 155 -5.42 -6.16 -3.71
N LEU A 156 -4.85 -6.17 -4.91
CA LEU A 156 -5.31 -7.09 -5.95
C LEU A 156 -4.87 -8.52 -5.59
N CYS A 157 -5.70 -9.49 -5.94
CA CYS A 157 -5.40 -10.89 -5.73
C CYS A 157 -6.03 -11.80 -6.76
N GLN A 158 -5.54 -13.03 -6.81
CA GLN A 158 -6.14 -14.16 -7.50
C GLN A 158 -6.33 -15.32 -6.52
N LEU A 159 -7.27 -16.20 -6.84
CA LEU A 159 -7.47 -17.45 -6.12
C LEU A 159 -6.19 -18.31 -6.15
N GLY A 160 -5.85 -18.94 -5.02
CA GLY A 160 -4.65 -19.76 -4.84
C GLY A 160 -3.40 -18.98 -4.39
N GLU A 161 -3.40 -17.65 -4.47
CA GLU A 161 -2.37 -16.84 -3.84
C GLU A 161 -2.48 -16.89 -2.32
N GLN A 162 -1.41 -16.48 -1.64
CA GLN A 162 -1.35 -16.41 -0.19
C GLN A 162 -1.68 -14.99 0.27
N LEU A 163 -2.56 -14.87 1.26
CA LEU A 163 -2.73 -13.62 1.99
C LEU A 163 -1.92 -13.65 3.29
N ILE A 164 -1.16 -12.59 3.53
CA ILE A 164 -0.39 -12.40 4.75
C ILE A 164 -0.90 -11.14 5.45
N LEU A 165 -1.23 -11.24 6.74
CA LEU A 165 -1.53 -10.09 7.59
C LEU A 165 -0.47 -9.93 8.67
N ALA A 166 -0.11 -8.69 8.97
CA ALA A 166 0.86 -8.35 9.99
C ALA A 166 0.23 -7.54 11.13
N SER A 167 0.53 -7.89 12.38
CA SER A 167 0.22 -7.04 13.54
C SER A 167 1.47 -6.27 14.00
N SER A 168 1.26 -5.13 14.65
CA SER A 168 2.34 -4.30 15.19
C SER A 168 3.16 -5.03 16.26
N GLY A 169 2.59 -6.07 16.87
CA GLY A 169 3.29 -6.99 17.78
C GLY A 169 4.21 -7.99 17.09
N GLY A 170 4.44 -7.90 15.78
CA GLY A 170 5.38 -8.75 15.05
C GLY A 170 4.83 -10.13 14.69
N ARG A 171 3.50 -10.28 14.68
CA ARG A 171 2.83 -11.54 14.32
C ARG A 171 2.39 -11.53 12.87
N LEU A 172 2.59 -12.65 12.18
CA LEU A 172 2.08 -12.85 10.83
C LEU A 172 1.00 -13.94 10.80
N LEU A 173 -0.12 -13.67 10.13
CA LEU A 173 -1.13 -14.66 9.78
C LEU A 173 -1.05 -14.90 8.26
N ARG A 174 -0.82 -16.16 7.85
CA ARG A 174 -0.85 -16.58 6.45
C ARG A 174 -1.97 -17.58 6.20
N PHE A 175 -2.73 -17.40 5.14
CA PHE A 175 -3.69 -18.38 4.62
C PHE A 175 -3.83 -18.26 3.10
N GLU A 176 -4.21 -19.34 2.45
CA GLU A 176 -4.53 -19.33 1.02
C GLU A 176 -5.84 -18.58 0.73
N ILE A 177 -5.85 -17.77 -0.33
CA ILE A 177 -7.03 -17.06 -0.81
C ILE A 177 -7.89 -18.06 -1.61
N ASN A 178 -8.93 -18.57 -0.96
CA ASN A 178 -9.94 -19.43 -1.56
C ASN A 178 -11.33 -19.11 -0.99
N ASP A 179 -12.37 -19.75 -1.52
CA ASP A 179 -13.76 -19.50 -1.11
C ASP A 179 -14.05 -19.93 0.33
N ASP A 180 -13.33 -20.92 0.85
CA ASP A 180 -13.49 -21.40 2.23
C ASP A 180 -12.91 -20.41 3.26
N GLN A 181 -11.70 -19.92 3.00
CA GLN A 181 -11.04 -18.96 3.89
C GLN A 181 -11.59 -17.55 3.72
N LEU A 182 -11.84 -17.11 2.50
CA LEU A 182 -12.23 -15.73 2.20
C LEU A 182 -13.20 -15.69 1.00
N PRO A 183 -14.50 -15.99 1.18
CA PRO A 183 -15.47 -15.98 0.10
C PRO A 183 -15.62 -14.57 -0.51
N ALA A 184 -15.87 -14.52 -1.82
CA ALA A 184 -16.23 -13.28 -2.48
C ALA A 184 -17.56 -12.74 -1.93
N MET A 185 -17.62 -11.43 -1.69
CA MET A 185 -18.80 -10.77 -1.12
C MET A 185 -19.19 -9.55 -1.93
N GLY A 186 -20.47 -9.20 -1.89
CA GLY A 186 -20.98 -7.99 -2.54
C GLY A 186 -20.42 -6.69 -1.95
N ARG A 187 -20.61 -5.62 -2.72
CA ARG A 187 -20.13 -4.26 -2.43
C ARG A 187 -20.51 -3.72 -1.05
N THR A 188 -21.74 -3.98 -0.60
CA THR A 188 -22.28 -3.46 0.67
C THR A 188 -21.98 -4.33 1.89
N ALA A 189 -21.29 -5.45 1.72
CA ALA A 189 -20.89 -6.30 2.85
C ALA A 189 -19.75 -5.63 3.65
N GLN A 190 -19.76 -5.86 4.97
CA GLN A 190 -18.73 -5.37 5.90
C GLN A 190 -17.44 -6.21 5.87
N GLY A 191 -17.51 -7.45 5.37
CA GLY A 191 -16.41 -8.41 5.47
C GLY A 191 -16.41 -9.19 6.78
N SER A 192 -15.45 -10.09 6.90
CA SER A 192 -15.28 -10.99 8.04
C SER A 192 -14.09 -10.57 8.92
N GLN A 193 -13.96 -11.13 10.12
CA GLN A 193 -12.76 -10.87 10.94
C GLN A 193 -11.51 -11.43 10.22
N ALA A 194 -10.49 -10.59 10.06
CA ALA A 194 -9.27 -10.94 9.34
C ALA A 194 -8.29 -11.70 10.24
N THR A 195 -7.99 -11.12 11.39
CA THR A 195 -7.07 -11.65 12.40
C THR A 195 -7.56 -11.26 13.78
N ARG A 196 -7.18 -12.02 14.80
CA ARG A 196 -7.34 -11.62 16.20
C ARG A 196 -6.10 -10.85 16.63
N LEU A 197 -6.26 -9.59 17.02
CA LEU A 197 -5.19 -8.77 17.59
C LEU A 197 -5.12 -8.96 19.10
N ARG A 198 -3.91 -8.86 19.68
CA ARG A 198 -3.77 -8.75 21.13
C ARG A 198 -4.11 -7.34 21.59
N LYS A 199 -4.29 -7.18 22.90
CA LYS A 199 -4.50 -5.86 23.51
C LYS A 199 -3.34 -4.93 23.12
N GLN A 200 -3.65 -3.71 22.66
CA GLN A 200 -2.70 -2.68 22.21
C GLN A 200 -1.96 -2.98 20.88
N GLU A 201 -2.18 -4.13 20.25
CA GLU A 201 -1.67 -4.36 18.89
C GLU A 201 -2.59 -3.70 17.86
N GLN A 202 -1.98 -3.19 16.80
CA GLN A 202 -2.67 -2.65 15.64
C GLN A 202 -2.37 -3.51 14.41
N LEU A 203 -3.20 -3.36 13.38
CA LEU A 203 -2.95 -3.98 12.10
C LEU A 203 -1.94 -3.13 11.31
N VAL A 204 -0.86 -3.75 10.85
CA VAL A 204 0.13 -3.11 9.98
C VAL A 204 -0.38 -3.07 8.54
N GLY A 205 -1.03 -4.14 8.10
CA GLY A 205 -1.61 -4.27 6.77
C GLY A 205 -1.63 -5.72 6.29
N CYS A 206 -1.85 -5.91 5.00
CA CYS A 206 -1.74 -7.21 4.35
C CYS A 206 -0.98 -7.16 3.02
N LEU A 207 -0.48 -8.31 2.58
CA LEU A 207 0.08 -8.54 1.26
C LEU A 207 -0.56 -9.78 0.64
N THR A 208 -0.73 -9.75 -0.68
CA THR A 208 -1.06 -10.93 -1.48
C THR A 208 0.19 -11.35 -2.24
N LEU A 209 0.61 -12.61 -2.10
CA LEU A 209 1.87 -13.11 -2.67
C LEU A 209 1.74 -14.54 -3.16
N SER A 210 2.60 -14.92 -4.10
CA SER A 210 2.86 -16.33 -4.41
C SER A 210 3.62 -17.00 -3.27
N LEU A 211 3.44 -18.32 -3.08
CA LEU A 211 4.03 -19.05 -1.95
C LEU A 211 5.57 -18.97 -1.90
N ASN A 212 6.21 -18.92 -3.07
CA ASN A 212 7.66 -18.84 -3.24
C ASN A 212 8.24 -17.41 -3.07
N SER A 213 7.42 -16.42 -2.72
CA SER A 213 7.87 -15.06 -2.47
C SER A 213 8.65 -14.94 -1.16
N ASN A 214 9.41 -13.85 -1.02
CA ASN A 214 10.07 -13.48 0.22
C ASN A 214 9.41 -12.24 0.84
N LEU A 215 9.52 -12.13 2.17
CA LEU A 215 9.02 -11.03 2.95
C LEU A 215 10.18 -10.26 3.58
N LEU A 216 10.04 -8.93 3.61
CA LEU A 216 10.86 -8.06 4.43
C LEU A 216 9.95 -7.35 5.45
N LEU A 217 10.26 -7.57 6.73
CA LEU A 217 9.58 -6.96 7.86
C LEU A 217 10.44 -5.85 8.44
N ILE A 218 9.83 -4.71 8.75
CA ILE A 218 10.51 -3.50 9.21
C ILE A 218 9.86 -2.99 10.49
N SER A 219 10.67 -2.77 11.52
CA SER A 219 10.25 -2.19 12.80
C SER A 219 10.42 -0.66 12.82
N GLU A 220 9.74 0.03 13.75
CA GLU A 220 9.85 1.49 13.90
C GLU A 220 11.28 1.94 14.25
N GLN A 221 12.08 1.09 14.90
CA GLN A 221 13.48 1.38 15.22
C GLN A 221 14.46 1.06 14.07
N GLY A 222 13.96 0.58 12.93
CA GLY A 222 14.77 0.25 11.75
C GLY A 222 15.38 -1.15 11.75
N TYR A 223 15.02 -2.01 12.72
CA TYR A 223 15.36 -3.42 12.65
C TYR A 223 14.56 -4.13 11.56
N LEU A 224 15.18 -5.14 10.95
CA LEU A 224 14.66 -5.88 9.82
C LEU A 224 14.59 -7.38 10.09
N LYS A 225 13.64 -8.04 9.44
CA LYS A 225 13.64 -9.49 9.28
C LYS A 225 13.27 -9.86 7.86
N TYR A 226 14.17 -10.56 7.19
CA TYR A 226 13.95 -11.17 5.89
C TYR A 226 13.64 -12.65 6.06
N LEU A 227 12.61 -13.15 5.36
CA LEU A 227 12.27 -14.57 5.38
C LEU A 227 11.49 -15.00 4.13
N PRO A 228 11.70 -16.24 3.64
CA PRO A 228 10.78 -16.88 2.70
C PRO A 228 9.37 -17.00 3.29
N LEU A 229 8.36 -16.78 2.46
CA LEU A 229 6.96 -16.85 2.88
C LEU A 229 6.56 -18.25 3.40
N GLU A 230 7.14 -19.29 2.82
CA GLU A 230 6.94 -20.69 3.24
C GLU A 230 7.27 -20.93 4.72
N GLN A 231 8.18 -20.15 5.31
CA GLN A 231 8.54 -20.26 6.73
C GLN A 231 7.45 -19.69 7.64
N VAL A 232 6.53 -18.89 7.12
CA VAL A 232 5.34 -18.46 7.87
C VAL A 232 4.38 -19.64 7.87
N ARG A 233 4.08 -20.20 9.04
CA ARG A 233 3.10 -21.29 9.16
C ARG A 233 1.73 -20.85 8.65
N GLU A 234 1.14 -21.66 7.77
CA GLU A 234 -0.26 -21.50 7.35
C GLU A 234 -1.22 -21.75 8.51
N SER A 235 -2.27 -20.94 8.60
CA SER A 235 -3.32 -21.03 9.60
C SER A 235 -4.65 -20.59 9.02
N SER A 236 -5.73 -20.64 9.78
CA SER A 236 -7.05 -20.19 9.31
C SER A 236 -7.25 -18.68 9.52
N ARG A 237 -8.03 -18.05 8.65
CA ARG A 237 -8.50 -16.67 8.82
C ARG A 237 -9.11 -16.48 10.22
N GLY A 238 -8.80 -15.34 10.86
CA GLY A 238 -9.27 -15.01 12.20
C GLY A 238 -8.40 -15.54 13.33
N ALA A 239 -7.38 -16.36 13.03
CA ALA A 239 -6.35 -16.73 14.00
C ALA A 239 -5.51 -15.51 14.42
N ILE A 240 -4.69 -15.70 15.45
CA ILE A 240 -3.78 -14.66 15.99
C ILE A 240 -2.45 -14.55 15.21
N GLY A 241 -2.22 -15.43 14.23
CA GLY A 241 -0.94 -15.56 13.53
C GLY A 241 0.17 -16.18 14.39
N THR A 242 1.40 -16.18 13.87
CA THR A 242 2.62 -16.72 14.49
C THR A 242 3.57 -15.57 14.84
N GLN A 243 4.29 -15.66 15.97
CA GLN A 243 5.32 -14.66 16.30
C GLN A 243 6.48 -14.82 15.33
N ILE A 244 6.71 -13.82 14.48
CA ILE A 244 7.78 -13.85 13.48
C ILE A 244 8.86 -12.83 13.82
N PHE A 245 8.49 -11.62 14.19
CA PHE A 245 9.45 -10.57 14.53
C PHE A 245 9.81 -10.63 16.02
N GLN A 246 11.11 -10.57 16.33
CA GLN A 246 11.61 -10.50 17.71
C GLN A 246 12.24 -9.13 17.92
N PHE A 247 11.61 -8.31 18.77
CA PHE A 247 12.05 -6.94 19.00
C PHE A 247 13.27 -6.90 19.92
N LYS A 248 14.25 -6.09 19.54
CA LYS A 248 15.47 -5.86 20.32
C LYS A 248 15.36 -4.66 21.25
N ALA A 249 14.46 -3.72 20.93
CA ALA A 249 14.26 -2.50 21.70
C ALA A 249 12.91 -2.50 22.44
N PRO A 250 12.86 -1.93 23.66
CA PRO A 250 11.61 -1.80 24.39
C PRO A 250 10.66 -0.84 23.66
N LYS A 251 9.37 -1.18 23.63
CA LYS A 251 8.30 -0.42 22.95
C LYS A 251 8.43 -0.34 21.42
N ASP A 252 9.39 -1.04 20.83
CA ASP A 252 9.50 -1.20 19.38
C ASP A 252 8.30 -2.01 18.85
N GLN A 253 7.94 -1.76 17.61
CA GLN A 253 6.76 -2.33 16.95
C GLN A 253 7.04 -2.52 15.47
N LEU A 254 6.38 -3.51 14.88
CA LEU A 254 6.40 -3.72 13.45
C LEU A 254 5.59 -2.60 12.78
N ILE A 255 6.19 -1.91 11.82
CA ILE A 255 5.57 -0.78 11.10
C ILE A 255 5.44 -1.04 9.60
N GLY A 256 6.15 -2.03 9.06
CA GLY A 256 6.12 -2.36 7.64
C GLY A 256 6.26 -3.86 7.35
N MET A 257 5.57 -4.28 6.30
CA MET A 257 5.71 -5.58 5.66
C MET A 257 5.68 -5.34 4.15
N VAL A 258 6.75 -5.70 3.45
CA VAL A 258 6.87 -5.54 2.00
C VAL A 258 7.23 -6.87 1.36
N ALA A 259 6.79 -7.07 0.12
CA ALA A 259 7.32 -8.12 -0.74
C ALA A 259 8.79 -7.82 -0.97
N ALA A 260 9.64 -8.84 -0.87
CA ALA A 260 11.08 -8.68 -1.04
C ALA A 260 11.51 -9.24 -2.40
N HIS A 261 11.26 -8.48 -3.46
CA HIS A 261 11.83 -8.76 -4.78
C HIS A 261 13.12 -7.97 -4.99
N PRO A 262 14.19 -8.57 -5.56
CA PRO A 262 15.49 -7.91 -5.78
C PRO A 262 15.42 -6.54 -6.48
N GLU A 263 14.47 -6.38 -7.40
CA GLU A 263 14.29 -5.16 -8.21
C GLU A 263 13.38 -4.10 -7.55
N GLN A 264 12.81 -4.39 -6.38
CA GLN A 264 11.96 -3.44 -5.66
C GLN A 264 12.79 -2.48 -4.80
N GLU A 265 12.32 -1.24 -4.72
CA GLU A 265 12.79 -0.24 -3.77
C GLU A 265 11.87 -0.19 -2.55
N VAL A 266 12.46 -0.03 -1.37
CA VAL A 266 11.73 0.27 -0.15
C VAL A 266 11.92 1.75 0.18
N HIS A 267 10.81 2.43 0.42
CA HIS A 267 10.76 3.81 0.83
C HIS A 267 10.30 3.89 2.30
N LEU A 268 11.08 4.57 3.12
CA LEU A 268 10.80 4.80 4.53
C LEU A 268 10.59 6.29 4.77
N LEU A 269 9.58 6.64 5.56
CA LEU A 269 9.42 7.97 6.13
C LEU A 269 9.72 7.90 7.61
N THR A 270 10.49 8.85 8.12
CA THR A 270 10.81 8.96 9.54
C THR A 270 10.01 10.04 10.25
N SER A 271 10.03 10.04 11.58
CA SER A 271 9.42 11.06 12.44
C SER A 271 9.99 12.46 12.21
N GLU A 272 11.23 12.56 11.72
CA GLU A 272 11.89 13.82 11.35
C GLU A 272 11.61 14.21 9.89
N ASN A 273 10.58 13.61 9.27
CA ASN A 273 10.20 13.85 7.88
C ASN A 273 11.34 13.58 6.88
N ARG A 274 12.28 12.69 7.25
CA ARG A 274 13.35 12.21 6.39
C ARG A 274 12.88 11.01 5.59
N ILE A 275 13.35 10.93 4.36
CA ILE A 275 13.00 9.85 3.43
C ILE A 275 14.23 9.04 3.13
N ILE A 276 14.13 7.73 3.37
CA ILE A 276 15.18 6.77 3.07
C ILE A 276 14.68 5.89 1.94
N ARG A 277 15.48 5.77 0.88
CA ARG A 277 15.22 4.90 -0.27
C ARG A 277 16.33 3.87 -0.34
N SER A 278 15.96 2.61 -0.44
CA SER A 278 16.95 1.54 -0.54
C SER A 278 16.38 0.38 -1.36
N GLY A 279 17.15 -0.13 -2.31
CA GLY A 279 16.79 -1.37 -3.00
C GLY A 279 16.76 -2.52 -2.00
N VAL A 280 15.81 -3.45 -2.17
CA VAL A 280 15.75 -4.67 -1.35
C VAL A 280 17.10 -5.40 -1.38
N ASP A 281 17.73 -5.46 -2.54
CA ASP A 281 19.06 -6.04 -2.71
C ASP A 281 20.16 -5.38 -1.88
N ASP A 282 20.14 -4.06 -1.76
CA ASP A 282 21.10 -3.31 -0.93
C ASP A 282 20.86 -3.56 0.56
N ILE A 283 19.58 -3.60 0.96
CA ILE A 283 19.15 -3.94 2.32
C ILE A 283 19.68 -5.32 2.72
N LEU A 284 19.58 -6.31 1.82
CA LEU A 284 20.00 -7.69 2.10
C LEU A 284 21.53 -7.87 2.10
N ARG A 285 22.26 -7.01 1.39
CA ARG A 285 23.74 -7.00 1.40
C ARG A 285 24.32 -6.27 2.60
N ALA A 286 23.56 -5.38 3.23
CA ALA A 286 24.03 -4.60 4.37
C ALA A 286 24.34 -5.51 5.58
N PRO A 287 25.43 -5.24 6.33
CA PRO A 287 25.77 -6.04 7.50
C PRO A 287 24.80 -5.78 8.66
N GLY A 288 24.39 -6.85 9.35
CA GLY A 288 23.51 -6.78 10.51
C GLY A 288 22.03 -6.69 10.14
N ASP A 289 21.19 -6.41 11.13
CA ASP A 289 19.73 -6.39 10.98
C ASP A 289 19.12 -5.00 11.16
N ARG A 290 19.94 -3.94 11.11
CA ARG A 290 19.50 -2.53 11.21
C ARG A 290 20.30 -1.68 10.21
N PRO A 291 19.99 -1.77 8.90
CA PRO A 291 20.79 -1.10 7.87
C PRO A 291 20.49 0.39 7.72
N PHE A 292 19.42 0.89 8.35
CA PHE A 292 19.06 2.31 8.29
C PHE A 292 19.66 3.04 9.49
N GLU A 293 20.53 4.01 9.20
CA GLU A 293 21.07 4.92 10.21
C GLU A 293 19.99 5.93 10.59
N LEU A 294 19.40 5.77 11.78
CA LEU A 294 18.43 6.69 12.37
C LEU A 294 19.10 7.56 13.44
N ASP A 295 18.72 8.83 13.50
CA ASP A 295 19.15 9.76 14.54
C ASP A 295 18.58 9.38 15.91
N ARG A 296 19.11 10.02 16.97
CA ARG A 296 18.66 9.76 18.33
C ARG A 296 17.18 10.13 18.50
N ASN A 297 16.36 9.13 18.83
CA ASN A 297 14.88 9.19 18.96
C ASN A 297 14.12 9.26 17.63
N GLU A 298 14.80 9.29 16.48
CA GLU A 298 14.13 9.20 15.19
C GLU A 298 13.57 7.78 15.00
N LYS A 299 12.34 7.71 14.49
CA LYS A 299 11.65 6.45 14.21
C LYS A 299 11.14 6.41 12.79
N ILE A 300 11.03 5.23 12.21
CA ILE A 300 10.29 5.00 10.98
C ILE A 300 8.79 5.02 11.31
N ILE A 301 8.04 5.84 10.58
CA ILE A 301 6.59 6.01 10.75
C ILE A 301 5.78 5.47 9.56
N LEU A 302 6.42 5.27 8.40
CA LEU A 302 5.78 4.69 7.21
C LEU A 302 6.79 3.85 6.41
N VAL A 303 6.31 2.75 5.86
CA VAL A 303 7.05 1.89 4.93
C VAL A 303 6.20 1.68 3.68
N LYS A 304 6.82 1.83 2.50
CA LYS A 304 6.24 1.53 1.20
C LYS A 304 7.25 0.72 0.37
N GLY A 305 6.77 -0.23 -0.43
CA GLY A 305 7.57 -1.07 -1.32
C GLY A 305 6.70 -1.74 -2.37
#